data_AF-A0A920RRH0-F1
#
_entry.id   AF-A0A920RRH0-F1
#
_cell.length_a   1.000
_cell.length_b   1.000
_cell.length_c   1.000
_cell.angle_alpha   90.00
_cell.angle_beta   90.00
_cell.angle_gamma   90.00
#
_symmetry.space_group_name_H-M   'P 1'
#
loop_
_entity.id
_entity.type
_entity.pdbx_description
1 polymer ?
#
loop_
_entity_poly.entity_id
_entity_poly.type
_entity_poly.pdbx_seq_one_letter_code
_entity_poly.pdbx_strand_id
1 'polypeptide(L)'
;MEKVIRVNDDGSIPEDNPFVSTPGAKPEIWSYGHRNLQGIVINSDGSVVYEHEHGPRGGDELNIIEKGKNYGGQPLHMELITAEHLSHPLKRKREWNNL
;
A
#
# COMPACT_ATOMS: atom_id res chain seq x y z
N MET A 1 -1.97 -11.92 6.66
CA MET A 1 -1.60 -10.65 6.00
C MET A 1 -1.19 -10.93 4.58
N GLU A 2 -1.67 -10.06 3.71
CA GLU A 2 -1.52 -10.15 2.27
C GLU A 2 -0.15 -9.62 1.84
N LYS A 3 0.21 -9.93 0.60
CA LYS A 3 1.47 -9.53 -0.04
C LYS A 3 1.15 -9.08 -1.46
N VAL A 4 1.88 -8.09 -1.94
CA VAL A 4 2.04 -7.89 -3.38
C VAL A 4 3.20 -8.76 -3.82
N ILE A 5 3.01 -9.52 -4.89
CA ILE A 5 4.07 -10.35 -5.50
C ILE A 5 4.51 -9.74 -6.83
N ARG A 6 5.77 -9.90 -7.18
CA ARG A 6 6.33 -9.52 -8.49
C ARG A 6 7.00 -10.72 -9.13
N VAL A 7 6.56 -11.04 -10.34
CA VAL A 7 7.13 -12.08 -11.21
C VAL A 7 7.48 -11.47 -12.57
N ASN A 8 8.37 -12.12 -13.31
CA ASN A 8 8.59 -11.83 -14.72
C ASN A 8 7.37 -12.29 -15.55
N ASP A 9 7.28 -11.83 -16.80
CA ASP A 9 6.17 -12.17 -17.71
C ASP A 9 6.07 -13.68 -18.00
N ASP A 10 7.19 -14.41 -17.87
CA ASP A 10 7.25 -15.86 -18.00
C ASP A 10 6.94 -16.61 -16.68
N GLY A 11 6.63 -15.88 -15.61
CA GLY A 11 6.36 -16.39 -14.27
C GLY A 11 7.60 -16.71 -13.43
N SER A 12 8.80 -16.51 -13.96
CA SER A 12 10.04 -16.66 -13.18
C SER A 12 10.20 -15.53 -12.15
N ILE A 13 11.05 -15.74 -11.14
CA ILE A 13 11.29 -14.75 -10.09
C ILE A 13 12.36 -13.75 -10.55
N PRO A 14 12.08 -12.43 -10.55
CA PRO A 14 13.09 -11.42 -10.78
C PRO A 14 14.21 -11.54 -9.73
N GLU A 15 15.46 -11.64 -10.19
CA GLU A 15 16.63 -11.74 -9.31
C GLU A 15 16.77 -10.52 -8.39
N ASP A 16 16.23 -9.38 -8.81
CA ASP A 16 16.23 -8.15 -8.04
C ASP A 16 15.10 -8.07 -7.01
N ASN A 17 14.27 -9.09 -6.81
CA ASN A 17 13.23 -9.03 -5.78
C ASN A 17 13.83 -8.86 -4.36
N PRO A 18 13.13 -8.17 -3.45
CA PRO A 18 13.68 -7.75 -2.16
C PRO A 18 14.03 -8.89 -1.21
N PHE A 19 13.45 -10.08 -1.39
CA PHE A 19 13.59 -11.21 -0.46
C PHE A 19 14.21 -12.46 -1.08
N VAL A 20 14.82 -12.36 -2.26
CA VAL A 20 15.40 -13.52 -2.98
C VAL A 20 16.46 -14.24 -2.14
N SER A 21 17.23 -13.48 -1.35
CA SER A 21 18.28 -14.02 -0.48
C SER A 21 17.89 -14.08 0.99
N THR A 22 16.61 -13.89 1.34
CA THR A 22 16.16 -13.88 2.74
C THR A 22 15.72 -15.29 3.16
N PRO A 23 16.43 -15.96 4.10
CA PRO A 23 16.06 -17.30 4.54
C PRO A 23 14.65 -17.33 5.13
N GLY A 24 13.83 -18.29 4.67
CA GLY A 24 12.46 -18.46 5.14
C GLY A 24 11.44 -17.48 4.55
N ALA A 25 11.87 -16.49 3.75
CA ALA A 25 10.96 -15.66 2.98
C ALA A 25 10.67 -16.28 1.61
N LYS A 26 9.49 -15.98 1.06
CA LYS A 26 9.14 -16.34 -0.31
C LYS A 26 9.74 -15.30 -1.27
N PRO A 27 10.51 -15.71 -2.29
CA PRO A 27 11.28 -14.79 -3.13
C PRO A 27 10.41 -13.96 -4.09
N GLU A 28 9.16 -14.36 -4.33
CA GLU A 28 8.19 -13.60 -5.13
C GLU A 28 7.62 -12.36 -4.41
N ILE A 29 7.82 -12.22 -3.10
CA ILE A 29 7.25 -11.11 -2.33
C ILE A 29 7.89 -9.79 -2.76
N TRP A 30 7.07 -8.81 -3.13
CA TRP A 30 7.50 -7.43 -3.42
C TRP A 30 7.29 -6.52 -2.22
N SER A 31 6.10 -6.55 -1.62
CA SER A 31 5.77 -5.84 -0.38
C SER A 31 4.79 -6.66 0.46
N TYR A 32 4.68 -6.35 1.75
CA TYR A 32 3.90 -7.15 2.70
C TYR A 32 3.22 -6.29 3.77
N GLY A 33 2.37 -6.91 4.57
CA GLY A 33 1.68 -6.23 5.67
C GLY A 33 0.30 -5.69 5.31
N HIS A 34 -0.13 -5.90 4.06
CA HIS A 34 -1.43 -5.50 3.54
C HIS A 34 -2.59 -6.28 4.19
N ARG A 35 -3.78 -5.66 4.18
CA ARG A 35 -4.99 -6.17 4.80
C ARG A 35 -5.91 -6.86 3.80
N ASN A 36 -6.42 -6.13 2.81
CA ASN A 36 -7.43 -6.60 1.86
C ASN A 36 -7.36 -5.79 0.55
N LEU A 37 -6.37 -6.10 -0.27
CA LEU A 37 -6.08 -5.49 -1.56
C LEU A 37 -7.28 -5.69 -2.52
N GLN A 38 -7.80 -4.63 -3.11
CA GLN A 38 -8.90 -4.69 -4.10
C GLN A 38 -8.47 -4.27 -5.49
N GLY A 39 -7.55 -3.31 -5.58
CA GLY A 39 -7.11 -2.76 -6.86
C GLY A 39 -5.62 -2.49 -6.88
N ILE A 40 -5.02 -2.67 -8.06
CA ILE A 40 -3.64 -2.28 -8.34
C ILE A 40 -3.60 -1.63 -9.72
N VAL A 41 -2.90 -0.51 -9.83
CA VAL A 41 -2.68 0.17 -11.11
C VAL A 41 -1.26 0.68 -11.19
N ILE A 42 -0.67 0.55 -12.37
CA ILE A 42 0.66 1.08 -12.66
C ILE A 42 0.46 2.36 -13.47
N ASN A 43 1.22 3.42 -13.13
CA ASN A 43 1.19 4.64 -13.92
C ASN A 43 1.75 4.41 -15.34
N SER A 44 1.54 5.37 -16.24
CA SER A 44 1.82 5.19 -17.67
C SER A 44 3.29 4.95 -18.02
N ASP A 45 4.22 5.37 -17.16
CA ASP A 45 5.66 5.15 -17.36
C ASP A 45 6.22 3.96 -16.58
N GLY A 46 5.38 3.25 -15.80
CA GLY A 46 5.79 2.07 -15.05
C GLY A 46 6.52 2.36 -13.73
N SER A 47 6.75 3.62 -13.37
CA SER A 47 7.57 3.98 -12.20
C SER A 47 6.83 3.91 -10.87
N VAL A 48 5.49 4.00 -10.89
CA VAL A 48 4.66 4.04 -9.68
C VAL A 48 3.56 3.00 -9.76
N VAL A 49 3.48 2.19 -8.72
CA VAL A 49 2.41 1.21 -8.51
C VAL A 49 1.51 1.75 -7.40
N TYR A 50 0.26 2.03 -7.74
CA TYR A 50 -0.78 2.37 -6.78
C TYR A 50 -1.58 1.13 -6.42
N GLU A 51 -2.01 1.07 -5.17
CA GLU A 51 -2.76 -0.05 -4.63
C GLU A 51 -3.87 0.49 -3.72
N HIS A 52 -5.06 -0.10 -3.77
CA HIS A 52 -6.19 0.27 -2.93
C HIS A 52 -6.68 -0.92 -2.10
N GLU A 53 -6.74 -0.72 -0.79
CA GLU A 53 -7.18 -1.73 0.18
C GLU A 53 -8.27 -1.25 1.12
N HIS A 54 -9.15 -2.17 1.53
CA HIS A 54 -10.22 -1.86 2.48
C HIS A 54 -9.72 -1.91 3.93
N GLY A 55 -9.93 -0.81 4.64
CA GLY A 55 -9.74 -0.71 6.07
C GLY A 55 -10.92 -1.27 6.87
N PRO A 56 -10.79 -1.40 8.19
CA PRO A 56 -11.84 -1.98 9.02
C PRO A 56 -13.07 -1.07 9.23
N ARG A 57 -12.87 0.23 9.52
CA ARG A 57 -13.95 1.18 9.86
C ARG A 57 -13.77 2.50 9.10
N GLY A 58 -13.78 2.43 7.77
CA GLY A 58 -13.56 3.60 6.88
C GLY A 58 -12.10 4.03 6.76
N GLY A 59 -11.15 3.14 7.11
CA GLY A 59 -9.72 3.38 6.97
C GLY A 59 -9.18 2.81 5.67
N ASP A 60 -9.91 2.97 4.57
CA ASP A 60 -9.47 2.52 3.24
C ASP A 60 -8.24 3.31 2.83
N GLU A 61 -7.28 2.62 2.23
CA GLU A 61 -5.97 3.20 1.92
C GLU A 61 -5.72 3.17 0.41
N LEU A 62 -5.09 4.24 -0.07
CA LEU A 62 -4.44 4.26 -1.38
C LEU A 62 -2.93 4.34 -1.14
N ASN A 63 -2.24 3.25 -1.41
CA ASN A 63 -0.81 3.11 -1.18
C ASN A 63 -0.02 3.32 -2.47
N ILE A 64 1.15 3.94 -2.36
CA ILE A 64 2.21 3.78 -3.37
C ILE A 64 3.06 2.60 -2.93
N ILE A 65 3.10 1.55 -3.73
CA ILE A 65 3.80 0.31 -3.42
C ILE A 65 5.29 0.41 -3.73
N GLU A 66 6.09 0.24 -2.70
CA GLU A 66 7.54 0.30 -2.75
C GLU A 66 8.19 -1.06 -2.43
N LYS A 67 9.36 -1.29 -3.02
CA LYS A 67 10.16 -2.50 -2.88
C LYS A 67 10.50 -2.79 -1.41
N GLY A 68 10.10 -3.97 -0.93
CA GLY A 68 10.46 -4.52 0.38
C GLY A 68 9.76 -3.86 1.56
N LYS A 69 8.85 -2.90 1.34
CA LYS A 69 8.17 -2.20 2.43
C LYS A 69 7.12 -3.08 3.12
N ASN A 70 6.97 -2.81 4.41
CA ASN A 70 5.87 -3.30 5.24
C ASN A 70 4.83 -2.20 5.37
N TYR A 71 3.61 -2.44 4.93
CA TYR A 71 2.52 -1.47 5.01
C TYR A 71 1.80 -1.53 6.36
N GLY A 72 2.04 -2.60 7.14
CA GLY A 72 1.48 -2.76 8.49
C GLY A 72 -0.05 -2.88 8.44
N GLY A 73 -0.63 -3.88 9.10
CA GLY A 73 -2.09 -4.02 9.13
C GLY A 73 -2.88 -2.89 9.86
N GLN A 74 -2.29 -1.70 10.05
CA GLN A 74 -2.79 -0.46 10.64
C GLN A 74 -2.03 0.76 10.06
N PRO A 75 -2.70 1.91 9.85
CA PRO A 75 -2.59 2.65 8.60
C PRO A 75 -1.33 3.52 8.47
N LEU A 76 -0.62 3.39 7.36
CA LEU A 76 0.21 4.46 6.81
C LEU A 76 -0.74 5.44 6.12
N HIS A 77 -1.29 6.37 6.90
CA HIS A 77 -2.20 7.44 6.46
C HIS A 77 -1.75 8.08 5.12
N MET A 78 -2.48 7.80 4.05
CA MET A 78 -2.65 8.72 2.92
C MET A 78 -4.07 9.27 3.01
N GLU A 79 -4.18 10.55 3.35
CA GLU A 79 -5.45 11.26 3.50
C GLU A 79 -6.12 11.43 2.12
N LEU A 80 -7.31 10.85 1.94
CA LEU A 80 -8.17 11.13 0.80
C LEU A 80 -8.66 12.59 0.91
N ILE A 81 -8.08 13.48 0.10
CA ILE A 81 -8.59 14.85 -0.05
C ILE A 81 -9.91 14.79 -0.82
N THR A 82 -11.04 14.81 -0.10
CA THR A 82 -12.36 15.01 -0.71
C THR A 82 -12.56 16.49 -1.06
N ALA A 83 -13.52 16.82 -1.94
CA ALA A 83 -13.83 18.21 -2.30
C ALA A 83 -14.18 19.10 -1.10
N GLU A 84 -14.68 18.53 0.00
CA GLU A 84 -14.93 19.26 1.25
C GLU A 84 -13.62 19.66 1.97
N HIS A 85 -12.56 18.87 1.88
CA HIS A 85 -11.25 19.15 2.50
C HIS A 85 -10.53 20.36 1.87
N LEU A 86 -10.78 20.67 0.59
CA LEU A 86 -10.22 21.84 -0.09
C LEU A 86 -10.93 23.16 0.29
N SER A 87 -12.11 23.06 0.91
CA SER A 87 -12.96 24.22 1.22
C SER A 87 -12.85 24.73 2.66
N HIS A 88 -12.08 24.06 3.53
CA HIS A 88 -11.99 24.39 4.94
C HIS A 88 -10.54 24.51 5.44
N PRO A 89 -10.13 25.62 6.07
CA PRO A 89 -8.77 25.78 6.59
C PRO A 89 -8.54 24.83 7.78
N LEU A 90 -7.74 23.78 7.53
CA LEU A 90 -7.08 22.86 8.45
C LEU A 90 -7.38 23.06 9.95
N LYS A 91 -8.30 22.28 10.51
CA LYS A 91 -8.37 22.07 11.97
C LYS A 91 -7.43 20.93 12.38
N ARG A 92 -6.55 21.19 13.34
CA ARG A 92 -5.57 20.22 13.86
C ARG A 92 -6.25 19.12 14.70
N LYS A 93 -5.67 17.91 14.61
CA LYS A 93 -6.05 16.58 15.16
C LYS A 93 -6.40 16.46 16.66
N ARG A 94 -6.53 17.55 17.43
CA ARG A 94 -6.81 17.50 18.89
C ARG A 94 -8.31 17.48 19.23
N GLU A 95 -9.21 17.73 18.27
CA GLU A 95 -10.66 17.85 18.53
C GLU A 95 -11.49 16.57 18.28
N TRP A 96 -10.89 15.47 17.82
CA TRP A 96 -11.63 14.26 17.40
C TRP A 96 -11.88 13.21 18.49
N ASN A 97 -11.41 13.40 19.73
CA ASN A 97 -11.54 12.40 20.80
C ASN A 97 -12.80 12.56 21.67
N ASN A 98 -13.82 13.31 21.26
CA ASN A 98 -15.02 13.57 22.08
C ASN A 98 -16.35 13.45 21.31
N LEU A 99 -16.46 12.49 20.39
CA LEU A 99 -17.76 12.01 19.86
C LEU A 99 -17.76 10.49 19.72
#